data_AF-A0A485A4P3-F1
#
_entry.id   AF-A0A485A4P3-F1
#
_cell.length_a   1.000
_cell.length_b   1.000
_cell.length_c   1.000
_cell.angle_alpha   90.00
_cell.angle_beta   90.00
_cell.angle_gamma   90.00
#
_symmetry.space_group_name_H-M   'P 1'
#
loop_
_entity.id
_entity.type
_entity.pdbx_description
1 polymer ?
#
loop_
_entity_poly.entity_id
_entity_poly.type
_entity_poly.pdbx_seq_one_letter_code
_entity_poly.pdbx_strand_id
1 'polypeptide(L)'
;MLPNTWLSIDSLSVSPWEKWQGKLNVSLTAQRQDLQYEGEHVTLHARLHGQSLTVSEFHASLIDGEQPVKLLGEFTMPLVPDGLR
;
A
#
# COMPACT_ATOMS: atom_id res chain seq x y z
N MET A 1 -13.35 13.21 -16.03
CA MET A 1 -13.69 12.02 -15.20
C MET A 1 -12.67 10.95 -15.51
N LEU A 2 -12.02 10.36 -14.51
CA LEU A 2 -11.13 9.21 -14.73
C LEU A 2 -12.00 7.96 -14.95
N PRO A 3 -11.72 7.14 -15.98
CA PRO A 3 -12.46 5.90 -16.20
C PRO A 3 -12.18 4.91 -15.08
N ASN A 4 -13.16 4.03 -14.81
CA ASN A 4 -12.93 2.90 -13.93
C ASN A 4 -11.80 2.05 -14.50
N THR A 5 -10.71 1.92 -13.74
CA THR A 5 -9.48 1.26 -14.18
C THR A 5 -9.13 0.16 -13.21
N TRP A 6 -8.77 -1.01 -13.74
CA TRP A 6 -8.24 -2.12 -12.97
C TRP A 6 -6.84 -2.44 -13.47
N LEU A 7 -5.89 -2.54 -12.55
CA LEU A 7 -4.51 -2.88 -12.83
C LEU A 7 -4.09 -4.04 -11.92
N SER A 8 -3.59 -5.11 -12.53
CA SER A 8 -2.95 -6.22 -11.82
C SER A 8 -1.54 -6.34 -12.37
N ILE A 9 -0.55 -6.22 -11.48
CA ILE A 9 0.86 -6.49 -11.78
C ILE A 9 1.23 -7.69 -10.91
N ASP A 10 1.44 -8.84 -11.56
CA ASP A 10 1.75 -10.09 -10.84
C ASP A 10 3.12 -10.04 -10.17
N SER A 11 4.03 -9.20 -10.68
CA SER A 11 5.39 -9.07 -10.16
C SER A 11 5.91 -7.65 -10.38
N LEU A 12 5.79 -6.82 -9.35
CA LEU A 12 6.41 -5.51 -9.29
C LEU A 12 7.74 -5.64 -8.56
N SER A 13 8.84 -5.32 -9.24
CA SER A 13 10.17 -5.22 -8.65
C SER A 13 10.79 -3.86 -8.98
N VAL A 14 11.58 -3.35 -8.06
CA VAL A 14 12.31 -2.09 -8.23
C VAL A 14 13.74 -2.35 -7.80
N SER A 15 14.70 -2.16 -8.69
CA SER A 15 16.12 -2.32 -8.35
C SER A 15 16.67 -1.12 -7.59
N PRO A 16 17.58 -1.31 -6.62
CA PRO A 16 18.15 -2.60 -6.15
C PRO A 16 17.39 -3.16 -4.93
N TRP A 17 16.07 -2.99 -4.88
CA TRP A 17 15.23 -3.37 -3.75
C TRP A 17 14.31 -4.56 -4.09
N GLU A 18 14.87 -5.55 -4.77
CA GLU A 18 14.16 -6.76 -5.20
C GLU A 18 13.51 -7.49 -4.02
N LYS A 19 14.07 -7.37 -2.80
CA LYS A 19 13.48 -7.95 -1.58
C LYS A 19 12.05 -7.49 -1.27
N TRP A 20 11.64 -6.33 -1.77
CA TRP A 20 10.27 -5.83 -1.57
C TRP A 20 9.32 -6.25 -2.68
N GLN A 21 9.76 -7.08 -3.63
CA GLN A 21 8.94 -7.55 -4.74
C GLN A 21 7.62 -8.14 -4.27
N GLY A 22 6.58 -7.89 -5.04
CA GLY A 22 5.25 -8.38 -4.74
C GLY A 22 4.26 -8.16 -5.87
N LYS A 23 3.06 -8.69 -5.67
CA LYS A 23 1.91 -8.47 -6.52
C LYS A 23 1.22 -7.17 -6.13
N LEU A 24 0.85 -6.38 -7.13
CA LEU A 24 0.11 -5.14 -6.96
C LEU A 24 -1.23 -5.25 -7.68
N ASN A 25 -2.33 -5.13 -6.93
CA ASN A 25 -3.67 -4.99 -7.47
C ASN A 25 -4.22 -3.59 -7.13
N VAL A 26 -4.75 -2.90 -8.14
CA VAL A 26 -5.34 -1.58 -7.98
C VAL A 26 -6.69 -1.51 -8.67
N SER A 27 -7.69 -1.03 -7.96
CA SER A 27 -9.00 -0.67 -8.52
C SER A 27 -9.20 0.83 -8.35
N LEU A 28 -9.29 1.56 -9.47
CA LEU A 28 -9.43 3.01 -9.50
C LEU A 28 -10.82 3.37 -10.03
N THR A 29 -11.67 3.89 -9.15
CA THR A 29 -12.96 4.50 -9.53
C THR A 29 -12.87 6.01 -9.32
N ALA A 30 -13.83 6.76 -9.86
CA ALA A 30 -13.87 8.21 -9.69
C ALA A 30 -13.94 8.67 -8.22
N GLN A 31 -14.40 7.82 -7.30
CA GLN A 31 -14.62 8.16 -5.89
C GLN A 31 -13.66 7.44 -4.94
N ARG A 32 -13.19 6.26 -5.32
CA ARG A 32 -12.44 5.35 -4.45
C ARG A 32 -11.33 4.66 -5.23
N GLN A 33 -10.16 4.58 -4.62
CA GLN A 33 -9.05 3.78 -5.09
C GLN A 33 -8.75 2.73 -4.02
N ASP A 34 -8.85 1.45 -4.36
CA ASP A 34 -8.45 0.34 -3.49
C ASP A 34 -7.10 -0.19 -3.97
N LEU A 35 -6.15 -0.32 -3.04
CA LEU A 35 -4.78 -0.73 -3.24
C LEU A 35 -4.50 -1.99 -2.42
N GLN A 36 -4.01 -3.03 -3.09
CA GLN A 36 -3.54 -4.25 -2.44
C GLN A 36 -2.14 -4.57 -2.93
N TYR A 37 -1.22 -4.72 -1.99
CA TYR A 37 0.14 -5.15 -2.24
C TYR A 37 0.46 -6.39 -1.41
N GLU A 38 0.92 -7.45 -2.08
CA GLU A 38 1.26 -8.72 -1.45
C GLU A 38 2.67 -9.14 -1.88
N GLY A 39 3.63 -9.02 -0.97
CA GLY A 39 4.99 -9.51 -1.13
C GLY A 39 5.45 -10.32 0.08
N GLU A 40 6.63 -10.91 -0.02
CA GLU A 40 7.21 -11.72 1.06
C GLU A 40 7.50 -10.90 2.32
N HIS A 41 8.09 -9.70 2.13
CA HIS A 41 8.51 -8.84 3.23
C HIS A 41 7.50 -7.73 3.56
N VAL A 42 6.52 -7.47 2.69
CA VAL A 42 5.55 -6.39 2.88
C VAL A 42 4.17 -6.76 2.36
N THR A 43 3.16 -6.45 3.16
CA THR A 43 1.75 -6.53 2.78
C THR A 43 1.10 -5.19 3.09
N LEU A 44 0.26 -4.68 2.18
CA LEU A 44 -0.50 -3.45 2.37
C LEU A 44 -1.88 -3.60 1.77
N HIS A 45 -2.91 -3.40 2.59
CA HIS A 45 -4.29 -3.18 2.14
C HIS A 45 -4.70 -1.77 2.52
N ALA A 46 -5.03 -0.97 1.53
CA ALA A 46 -5.37 0.42 1.74
C ALA A 46 -6.45 0.91 0.77
N ARG A 47 -7.12 1.98 1.19
CA ARG A 47 -8.12 2.68 0.41
C ARG A 47 -7.85 4.18 0.44
N LEU A 48 -7.82 4.79 -0.73
CA LEU A 48 -7.78 6.23 -0.89
C LEU A 48 -9.17 6.74 -1.29
N HIS A 49 -9.70 7.68 -0.50
CA HIS A 49 -10.91 8.43 -0.81
C HIS A 49 -10.58 9.93 -0.78
N GLY A 50 -10.50 10.56 -1.97
CA GLY A 50 -9.89 11.87 -2.11
C GLY A 50 -8.42 11.86 -1.72
N GLN A 51 -8.09 12.56 -0.64
CA GLN A 51 -6.74 12.62 -0.03
C GLN A 51 -6.63 11.85 1.29
N SER A 52 -7.69 11.13 1.69
CA SER A 52 -7.72 10.33 2.90
C SER A 52 -7.31 8.89 2.58
N LEU A 53 -6.12 8.50 3.03
CA LEU A 53 -5.64 7.13 2.94
C LEU A 53 -5.98 6.37 4.22
N THR A 54 -6.83 5.36 4.11
CA THR A 54 -7.11 4.42 5.21
C THR A 54 -6.38 3.11 4.94
N VAL A 55 -5.55 2.69 5.88
CA VAL A 55 -4.85 1.41 5.87
C VAL A 55 -5.63 0.45 6.75
N SER A 56 -6.08 -0.68 6.19
CA SER A 56 -6.80 -1.73 6.93
C SER A 56 -5.87 -2.84 7.43
N GLU A 57 -4.75 -3.02 6.72
CA GLU A 57 -3.72 -4.01 7.04
C GLU A 57 -2.38 -3.52 6.51
N PHE A 58 -1.35 -3.59 7.34
CA PHE A 58 0.03 -3.38 6.93
C PHE A 58 0.95 -4.29 7.73
N HIS A 59 1.78 -5.03 7.02
CA HIS A 59 2.84 -5.86 7.59
C HIS A 59 4.15 -5.51 6.91
N ALA A 60 5.22 -5.33 7.69
CA ALA A 60 6.55 -5.13 7.13
C ALA A 60 7.63 -5.81 7.97
N SER A 61 8.37 -6.72 7.33
CA SER A 61 9.59 -7.35 7.87
C SER A 61 10.78 -6.47 7.50
N LEU A 62 11.06 -5.47 8.35
CA LEU A 62 12.09 -4.46 8.07
C LEU A 62 13.51 -4.95 8.34
N ILE A 63 13.67 -5.83 9.34
CA ILE A 63 14.94 -6.35 9.83
C ILE A 63 14.89 -7.88 9.76
N ASP A 64 15.90 -8.46 9.13
CA ASP A 64 15.95 -9.91 8.92
C ASP A 64 16.06 -10.65 10.26
N GLY A 65 15.16 -11.62 10.46
CA GLY A 65 15.09 -12.42 11.69
C GLY A 65 14.27 -11.79 12.82
N GLU A 66 13.78 -10.55 12.67
CA GLU A 66 12.88 -9.93 13.65
C GLU A 66 11.41 -10.13 13.28
N GLN A 67 10.53 -9.92 14.28
CA GLN A 67 9.09 -9.97 14.03
C GLN A 67 8.67 -8.78 13.16
N PRO A 68 7.75 -9.00 12.20
CA PRO A 68 7.25 -7.92 11.36
C PRO A 68 6.49 -6.89 12.17
N VAL A 69 6.64 -5.62 11.79
CA VAL A 69 5.77 -4.55 12.28
C VAL A 69 4.39 -4.75 11.67
N LYS A 70 3.36 -4.71 12.52
CA LYS A 70 1.97 -4.92 12.10
C LYS A 70 1.07 -3.76 12.50
N LEU A 71 0.26 -3.32 11.56
CA LEU A 71 -0.88 -2.45 11.79
C LEU A 71 -2.13 -3.15 11.26
N LEU A 72 -3.10 -3.36 12.15
CA LEU A 72 -4.34 -4.07 11.88
C LEU A 72 -5.53 -3.19 12.26
N GLY A 73 -6.60 -3.27 11.48
CA GLY A 73 -7.78 -2.41 11.62
C GLY A 73 -7.66 -1.13 10.81
N GLU A 74 -8.69 -0.30 10.85
CA GLU A 74 -8.76 0.91 10.03
C GLU A 74 -7.93 2.05 10.65
N PHE A 75 -6.81 2.38 10.02
CA PHE A 75 -5.98 3.53 10.36
C PHE A 75 -6.03 4.57 9.25
N THR A 76 -6.66 5.71 9.51
CA THR A 76 -6.62 6.85 8.58
C THR A 76 -5.34 7.63 8.79
N MET A 77 -4.49 7.66 7.77
CA MET A 77 -3.25 8.43 7.77
C MET A 77 -3.57 9.91 8.00
N PRO A 78 -2.87 10.57 8.95
CA PRO A 78 -3.06 12.00 9.14
C PRO A 78 -2.62 12.72 7.85
N LEU A 79 -3.35 13.78 7.49
CA LEU A 79 -2.88 14.72 6.49
C LEU A 79 -1.62 15.37 7.07
N VAL A 80 -0.44 14.92 6.65
CA VAL A 80 0.80 15.60 6.98
C VAL A 80 0.77 16.91 6.19
N PRO A 81 0.72 18.08 6.85
CA PRO A 81 0.93 19.33 6.14
C PRO A 81 2.32 19.27 5.52
N ASP A 82 2.47 19.64 4.24
CA ASP A 82 3.78 19.73 3.58
C ASP A 82 4.76 20.52 4.46
N GLY A 83 5.63 19.82 5.20
CA GLY A 83 6.59 20.44 6.11
C GLY A 83 6.79 19.72 7.44
N LEU A 84 7.34 18.51 7.40
CA LEU A 84 8.32 18.14 8.43
C LEU A 84 9.63 18.83 8.01
N ARG A 85 9.85 20.05 8.52
CA ARG A 85 11.15 20.73 8.49
C ARG A 85 11.90 20.45 9.78
#